data_AF-A0A223CWA9-F1
#
_entry.id   AF-A0A223CWA9-F1
#
_cell.length_a   1.000
_cell.length_b   1.000
_cell.length_c   1.000
_cell.angle_alpha   90.00
_cell.angle_beta   90.00
_cell.angle_gamma   90.00
#
_symmetry.space_group_name_H-M   'P 1'
#
loop_
_entity.id
_entity.type
_entity.pdbx_description
1 polymer ?
#
loop_
_entity_poly.entity_id
_entity_poly.type
_entity_poly.pdbx_seq_one_letter_code
_entity_poly.pdbx_strand_id
1 'polypeptide(L)'
;MTSNAYPQLNTYADLIVQTHLPPLLTPPDWYGDFATEFAHVKSRALSWRRTLLWKLSELTLFTHQISPRLATLEQELAALDDHLKQYRFDQVANKRRKLTQARLTEQKQAVLHIYLDCLRSLQSFHEHLLHDRLLLMRGAQEGWDPFPDLVRACDLALGELAALLLTLQTKKHYLKGDVLDDHTGSCASP
;
A
#
# COMPACT_ATOMS: atom_id res chain seq x y z
N MET A 1 2.18 12.03 -9.52
CA MET A 1 2.97 12.40 -8.33
C MET A 1 2.90 11.24 -7.36
N THR A 2 3.95 10.41 -7.28
CA THR A 2 4.07 9.40 -6.21
C THR A 2 4.31 10.16 -4.91
N SER A 3 3.42 10.00 -3.92
CA SER A 3 3.45 10.78 -2.69
C SER A 3 4.80 10.61 -1.96
N ASN A 4 5.23 11.66 -1.26
CA ASN A 4 6.39 11.68 -0.39
C ASN A 4 6.17 10.85 0.90
N ALA A 5 5.36 9.78 0.85
CA ALA A 5 5.05 8.93 1.99
C ALA A 5 6.30 8.24 2.57
N TYR A 6 7.26 7.84 1.72
CA TYR A 6 8.43 7.08 2.15
C TYR A 6 9.30 7.83 3.19
N PRO A 7 9.71 9.09 2.97
CA PRO A 7 10.42 9.87 3.99
C PRO A 7 9.70 9.92 5.35
N GLN A 8 8.39 10.19 5.38
CA GLN A 8 7.67 10.34 6.65
C GLN A 8 7.50 9.02 7.39
N LEU A 9 7.23 7.93 6.68
CA LEU A 9 7.11 6.59 7.24
C LEU A 9 8.43 6.08 7.83
N ASN A 10 9.57 6.44 7.22
CA ASN A 10 10.89 6.13 7.75
C ASN A 10 11.27 7.01 8.94
N THR A 11 10.96 8.31 8.89
CA THR A 11 11.25 9.23 9.99
C THR A 11 10.62 8.75 11.30
N TYR A 12 9.36 8.30 11.26
CA TYR A 12 8.72 7.68 12.43
C TYR A 12 9.53 6.48 12.95
N ALA A 13 9.87 5.55 12.06
CA ALA A 13 10.57 4.33 12.46
C ALA A 13 11.96 4.61 13.03
N ASP A 14 12.70 5.55 12.44
CA ASP A 14 14.04 5.93 12.92
C ASP A 14 13.96 6.62 14.29
N LEU A 15 13.00 7.53 14.49
CA LEU A 15 12.80 8.17 15.80
C LEU A 15 12.46 7.15 16.89
N ILE A 16 11.56 6.20 16.61
CA ILE A 16 11.21 5.13 17.56
C ILE A 16 12.42 4.28 17.92
N VAL A 17 13.21 3.87 16.92
CA VAL A 17 14.39 3.03 17.14
C VAL A 17 15.43 3.73 18.01
N GLN A 18 15.64 5.04 17.79
CA GLN A 18 16.59 5.87 18.52
C GLN A 18 16.11 6.28 19.92
N THR A 19 14.81 6.21 20.20
CA THR A 19 14.27 6.64 21.50
C THR A 19 14.63 5.65 22.60
N HIS A 20 15.18 6.12 23.71
CA HIS A 20 15.44 5.29 24.88
C HIS A 20 14.47 5.67 26.01
N LEU A 21 13.93 4.66 26.70
CA LEU A 21 13.14 4.91 27.90
C LEU A 21 14.07 5.39 29.02
N PRO A 22 13.69 6.42 29.79
CA PRO A 22 14.50 6.91 30.89
C PRO A 22 14.56 5.84 32.00
N PRO A 23 15.74 5.56 32.58
CA PRO A 23 15.82 4.72 33.76
C PRO A 23 15.17 5.43 34.95
N LEU A 24 14.23 4.77 35.63
CA LEU A 24 13.56 5.30 36.81
C LEU A 24 14.17 4.71 38.08
N LEU A 25 14.48 5.55 39.06
CA LEU A 25 14.98 5.11 40.37
C LEU A 25 13.90 4.38 41.18
N THR A 26 12.65 4.86 41.06
CA THR A 26 11.45 4.26 41.66
C THR A 26 10.38 4.15 40.58
N PRO A 27 10.36 3.06 39.80
CA PRO A 27 9.39 2.90 38.73
C PRO A 27 7.99 2.71 39.33
N PRO A 28 6.95 3.38 38.79
CA PRO A 28 5.57 3.08 39.13
C PRO A 28 5.18 1.69 38.62
N ASP A 29 4.16 1.08 39.21
CA ASP A 29 3.73 -0.30 38.91
C ASP A 29 3.45 -0.56 37.41
N TRP A 30 3.00 0.47 36.69
CA TRP A 30 2.68 0.38 35.26
C TRP A 30 3.90 0.47 34.33
N TYR A 31 5.07 0.86 34.83
CA TYR A 31 6.24 1.15 33.99
C TYR A 31 6.78 -0.11 33.29
N GLY A 32 6.74 -1.27 33.95
CA GLY A 32 7.20 -2.54 33.37
C GLY A 32 6.37 -2.96 32.15
N ASP A 33 5.05 -2.83 32.25
CA ASP A 33 4.13 -3.12 31.15
C ASP A 33 4.35 -2.14 29.99
N PHE A 34 4.46 -0.85 30.31
CA PHE A 34 4.76 0.18 29.31
C PHE A 34 6.07 -0.14 28.57
N ALA A 35 7.14 -0.47 29.30
CA ALA A 35 8.45 -0.75 28.71
C ALA A 35 8.40 -1.96 27.77
N THR A 36 7.63 -2.98 28.15
CA THR A 36 7.40 -4.18 27.32
C THR A 36 6.65 -3.84 26.04
N GLU A 37 5.55 -3.08 26.14
CA GLU A 37 4.80 -2.61 24.98
C GLU A 37 5.66 -1.74 24.06
N PHE A 38 6.48 -0.85 24.63
CA PHE A 38 7.37 0.01 23.86
C PHE A 38 8.48 -0.79 23.13
N ALA A 39 8.96 -1.88 23.73
CA ALA A 39 9.86 -2.81 23.05
C ALA A 39 9.20 -3.47 21.84
N HIS A 40 7.91 -3.79 21.92
CA HIS A 40 7.13 -4.27 20.76
C HIS A 40 7.00 -3.20 19.67
N VAL A 41 6.72 -1.95 20.04
CA VAL A 41 6.70 -0.80 19.10
C VAL A 41 8.03 -0.69 18.36
N LYS A 42 9.15 -0.75 19.08
CA LYS A 42 10.49 -0.76 18.46
C LYS A 42 10.72 -1.92 17.51
N SER A 43 10.32 -3.13 17.91
CA SER A 43 10.43 -4.32 17.06
C SER A 43 9.65 -4.15 15.76
N ARG A 44 8.43 -3.61 15.84
CA ARG A 44 7.59 -3.31 14.66
C ARG A 44 8.24 -2.24 13.77
N ALA A 45 8.75 -1.15 14.34
CA ALA A 45 9.46 -0.10 13.62
C ALA A 45 10.71 -0.63 12.89
N LEU A 46 11.50 -1.52 13.52
CA LEU A 46 12.65 -2.17 12.89
C LEU A 46 12.24 -3.08 11.73
N SER A 47 11.19 -3.87 11.93
CA SER A 47 10.64 -4.74 10.87
C SER A 47 10.20 -3.88 9.68
N TRP A 48 9.45 -2.82 9.94
CA TRP A 48 8.97 -1.87 8.94
C TRP A 48 10.11 -1.24 8.14
N ARG A 49 11.15 -0.76 8.82
CA ARG A 49 12.32 -0.16 8.16
C ARG A 49 12.98 -1.12 7.17
N ARG A 50 12.97 -2.42 7.46
CA ARG A 50 13.52 -3.46 6.56
C ARG A 50 12.57 -3.82 5.42
N THR A 51 11.28 -3.95 5.69
CA THR A 51 10.32 -4.51 4.71
C THR A 51 9.66 -3.47 3.82
N LEU A 52 9.44 -2.24 4.32
CA LEU A 52 8.69 -1.21 3.61
C LEU A 52 9.35 -0.79 2.29
N LEU A 53 10.65 -0.48 2.33
CA LEU A 53 11.38 -0.05 1.13
C LEU A 53 11.26 -1.11 0.04
N TRP A 54 11.44 -2.37 0.40
CA TRP A 54 11.31 -3.48 -0.53
C TRP A 54 9.91 -3.54 -1.11
N LYS A 55 8.85 -3.52 -0.29
CA LYS A 55 7.46 -3.55 -0.76
C LYS A 55 7.07 -2.38 -1.66
N LEU A 56 7.52 -1.16 -1.34
CA LEU A 56 7.28 0.02 -2.18
C LEU A 56 8.09 -0.03 -3.48
N SER A 57 9.30 -0.58 -3.43
CA SER A 57 10.15 -0.76 -4.61
C SER A 57 9.56 -1.79 -5.57
N GLU A 58 9.02 -2.91 -5.05
CA GLU A 58 8.29 -3.91 -5.84
C GLU A 58 7.10 -3.25 -6.53
N LEU A 59 6.32 -2.45 -5.80
CA LEU A 59 5.18 -1.72 -6.35
C LEU A 59 5.60 -0.72 -7.44
N THR A 60 6.71 -0.01 -7.24
CA THR A 60 7.23 1.00 -8.18
C THR A 60 7.73 0.37 -9.46
N LEU A 61 8.61 -0.64 -9.35
CA LEU A 61 9.10 -1.45 -10.46
C LEU A 61 7.93 -2.01 -11.27
N PHE A 62 6.91 -2.51 -10.56
CA PHE A 62 5.71 -3.02 -11.14
C PHE A 62 4.95 -1.95 -11.96
N THR A 63 4.68 -0.77 -11.38
CA THR A 63 3.98 0.32 -12.10
C THR A 63 4.74 0.81 -13.34
N HIS A 64 6.06 0.84 -13.31
CA HIS A 64 6.86 1.36 -14.43
C HIS A 64 7.11 0.32 -15.54
N GLN A 65 7.26 -0.97 -15.19
CA GLN A 65 7.66 -1.99 -16.17
C GLN A 65 6.50 -2.83 -16.69
N ILE A 66 5.52 -3.14 -15.85
CA ILE A 66 4.44 -4.08 -16.21
C ILE A 66 3.20 -3.35 -16.72
N SER A 67 2.90 -2.17 -16.20
CA SER A 67 1.74 -1.38 -16.68
C SER A 67 1.80 -1.07 -18.19
N PRO A 68 2.94 -0.69 -18.79
CA PRO A 68 3.01 -0.48 -20.25
C PRO A 68 2.81 -1.78 -21.04
N ARG A 69 3.31 -2.91 -20.53
CA ARG A 69 3.17 -4.22 -21.19
C ARG A 69 1.72 -4.69 -21.21
N LEU A 70 0.98 -4.48 -20.12
CA LEU A 70 -0.45 -4.75 -20.06
C LEU A 70 -1.21 -3.92 -21.10
N ALA A 71 -0.90 -2.62 -21.20
CA ALA A 71 -1.53 -1.74 -22.19
C ALA A 71 -1.25 -2.20 -23.63
N THR A 72 -0.02 -2.65 -23.93
CA THR A 72 0.31 -3.21 -25.26
C THR A 72 -0.49 -4.48 -25.56
N LEU A 73 -0.64 -5.38 -24.58
CA LEU A 73 -1.43 -6.61 -24.76
C LEU A 73 -2.93 -6.31 -24.94
N GLU A 74 -3.46 -5.31 -24.24
CA GLU A 74 -4.85 -4.85 -24.41
C GLU A 74 -5.08 -4.25 -25.80
N GLN A 75 -4.14 -3.43 -26.29
CA GLN A 75 -4.18 -2.89 -27.65
C GLN A 75 -4.08 -3.99 -28.71
N GLU A 76 -3.18 -4.96 -28.52
CA GLU A 76 -3.05 -6.11 -29.44
C GLU A 76 -4.34 -6.93 -29.47
N LEU A 77 -4.96 -7.16 -28.30
CA LEU A 77 -6.23 -7.87 -28.21
C LEU A 77 -7.35 -7.13 -28.96
N ALA A 78 -7.47 -5.82 -28.75
CA ALA A 78 -8.47 -4.99 -29.43
C ALA A 78 -8.29 -5.00 -30.96
N ALA A 79 -7.04 -4.89 -31.44
CA ALA A 79 -6.73 -4.98 -32.86
C ALA A 79 -7.09 -6.35 -33.46
N LEU A 80 -6.86 -7.44 -32.72
CA LEU A 80 -7.24 -8.79 -33.14
C LEU A 80 -8.75 -8.99 -33.14
N ASP A 81 -9.46 -8.45 -32.16
CA ASP A 81 -10.92 -8.48 -32.11
C ASP A 81 -11.52 -7.71 -33.31
N ASP A 82 -10.97 -6.55 -33.66
CA ASP A 82 -11.41 -5.77 -34.83
C ASP A 82 -11.11 -6.48 -36.16
N HIS A 83 -9.94 -7.10 -36.30
CA HIS A 83 -9.61 -7.93 -37.47
C HIS A 83 -10.57 -9.10 -37.62
N LEU A 84 -10.91 -9.78 -36.52
CA LEU A 84 -11.84 -10.92 -36.52
C LEU A 84 -13.30 -10.53 -36.79
N LYS A 85 -13.70 -9.27 -36.55
CA LYS A 85 -15.00 -8.76 -37.02
C LYS A 85 -15.07 -8.73 -38.54
N GLN A 86 -13.96 -8.41 -39.22
CA GLN A 86 -13.86 -8.36 -40.68
C GLN A 86 -13.59 -9.76 -41.29
N TYR A 87 -12.76 -10.57 -40.64
CA TYR A 87 -12.29 -11.88 -41.13
C TYR A 87 -12.61 -13.01 -40.13
N ARG A 88 -13.90 -13.31 -39.95
CA ARG A 88 -14.42 -14.20 -38.90
C ARG A 88 -13.80 -15.61 -38.85
N PHE A 89 -13.38 -16.14 -40.01
CA PHE A 89 -12.86 -17.50 -40.13
C PHE A 89 -11.33 -17.58 -40.14
N ASP A 90 -10.62 -16.48 -39.89
CA ASP A 90 -9.17 -16.49 -39.75
C ASP A 90 -8.77 -17.27 -38.49
N GLN A 91 -8.33 -18.51 -38.71
CA GLN A 91 -7.93 -19.42 -37.63
C GLN A 91 -6.63 -18.98 -36.95
N VAL A 92 -5.73 -18.32 -37.69
CA VAL A 92 -4.45 -17.84 -37.16
C VAL A 92 -4.70 -16.65 -36.22
N ALA A 93 -5.52 -15.70 -36.65
CA ALA A 93 -5.93 -14.57 -35.82
C ALA A 93 -6.70 -15.02 -34.57
N ASN A 94 -7.62 -15.99 -34.70
CA ASN A 94 -8.33 -16.57 -33.55
C ASN A 94 -7.39 -17.25 -32.55
N LYS A 95 -6.40 -18.01 -33.04
CA LYS A 95 -5.38 -18.64 -32.17
C LYS A 95 -4.54 -17.59 -31.47
N ARG A 96 -4.10 -16.55 -32.18
CA ARG A 96 -3.33 -15.44 -31.62
C ARG A 96 -4.13 -14.68 -30.56
N ARG A 97 -5.39 -14.34 -30.83
CA ARG A 97 -6.31 -13.71 -29.86
C ARG A 97 -6.41 -14.52 -28.57
N LYS A 98 -6.64 -15.83 -28.66
CA LYS A 98 -6.71 -16.71 -27.48
C LYS A 98 -5.40 -16.72 -26.67
N LEU A 99 -4.25 -16.75 -27.35
CA LEU A 99 -2.93 -16.70 -26.69
C LEU A 99 -2.67 -15.34 -26.03
N THR A 100 -2.98 -14.24 -26.72
CA THR A 100 -2.86 -12.87 -26.18
C THR A 100 -3.79 -12.69 -24.97
N GLN A 101 -5.03 -13.19 -25.03
CA GLN A 101 -5.97 -13.17 -23.90
C GLN A 101 -5.43 -13.96 -22.70
N ALA A 102 -4.90 -15.16 -22.93
CA ALA A 102 -4.33 -15.99 -21.86
C ALA A 102 -3.16 -15.28 -21.18
N ARG A 103 -2.22 -14.71 -21.97
CA ARG A 103 -1.08 -13.94 -21.46
C ARG A 103 -1.52 -12.70 -20.69
N LEU A 104 -2.50 -11.97 -21.21
CA LEU A 104 -3.06 -10.80 -20.52
C LEU A 104 -3.66 -11.19 -19.17
N THR A 105 -4.41 -12.29 -19.12
CA THR A 105 -5.04 -12.79 -17.90
C THR A 105 -4.00 -13.23 -16.87
N GLU A 106 -3.00 -14.01 -17.30
CA GLU A 106 -1.89 -14.46 -16.45
C GLU A 106 -1.11 -13.27 -15.86
N GLN A 107 -0.77 -12.29 -16.70
CA GLN A 107 -0.08 -11.09 -16.22
C GLN A 107 -0.97 -10.33 -15.24
N LYS A 108 -2.24 -10.05 -15.56
CA LYS A 108 -3.18 -9.37 -14.65
C LYS A 108 -3.33 -10.09 -13.30
N GLN A 109 -3.33 -11.42 -13.27
CA GLN A 109 -3.37 -12.20 -12.02
C GLN A 109 -2.10 -12.05 -11.19
N ALA A 110 -0.92 -12.19 -11.82
CA ALA A 110 0.36 -11.99 -11.13
C ALA A 110 0.47 -10.57 -10.54
N VAL A 111 0.03 -9.58 -11.32
CA VAL A 111 -0.08 -8.18 -10.91
C VAL A 111 -0.97 -8.03 -9.68
N LEU A 112 -2.19 -8.58 -9.76
CA LEU A 112 -3.18 -8.48 -8.70
C LEU A 112 -2.66 -9.09 -7.41
N HIS A 113 -1.93 -10.22 -7.48
CA HIS A 113 -1.33 -10.86 -6.31
C HIS A 113 -0.35 -9.93 -5.59
N ILE A 114 0.62 -9.36 -6.32
CA ILE A 114 1.59 -8.41 -5.75
C ILE A 114 0.87 -7.21 -5.12
N TYR A 115 -0.17 -6.74 -5.80
CA TYR A 115 -0.96 -5.61 -5.33
C TYR A 115 -1.70 -5.89 -4.02
N LEU A 116 -2.33 -7.07 -3.93
CA LEU A 116 -3.04 -7.51 -2.73
C LEU A 116 -2.10 -7.76 -1.56
N ASP A 117 -0.92 -8.33 -1.81
CA ASP A 117 0.09 -8.55 -0.77
C ASP A 117 0.63 -7.22 -0.22
N CYS A 118 0.88 -6.25 -1.11
CA CYS A 118 1.31 -4.92 -0.71
C CYS A 118 0.22 -4.21 0.10
N LEU A 119 -1.04 -4.23 -0.38
CA LEU A 119 -2.20 -3.70 0.35
C LEU A 119 -2.34 -4.31 1.74
N ARG A 120 -2.31 -5.64 1.85
CA ARG A 120 -2.45 -6.34 3.14
C ARG A 120 -1.32 -5.96 4.10
N SER A 121 -0.10 -5.88 3.59
CA SER A 121 1.05 -5.44 4.38
C SER A 121 0.80 -4.03 4.92
N LEU A 122 0.52 -3.07 4.04
CA LEU A 122 0.30 -1.66 4.42
C LEU A 122 -0.89 -1.48 5.38
N GLN A 123 -1.96 -2.27 5.22
CA GLN A 123 -3.10 -2.28 6.15
C GLN A 123 -2.69 -2.75 7.55
N SER A 124 -1.95 -3.86 7.63
CA SER A 124 -1.42 -4.35 8.91
C SER A 124 -0.51 -3.31 9.57
N PHE A 125 0.30 -2.59 8.80
CA PHE A 125 1.12 -1.51 9.34
C PHE A 125 0.30 -0.33 9.84
N HIS A 126 -0.78 0.02 9.15
CA HIS A 126 -1.69 1.08 9.59
C HIS A 126 -2.33 0.74 10.94
N GLU A 127 -2.80 -0.50 11.10
CA GLU A 127 -3.35 -0.99 12.36
C GLU A 127 -2.32 -0.94 13.50
N HIS A 128 -1.08 -1.36 13.23
CA HIS A 128 0.01 -1.26 14.20
C HIS A 128 0.30 0.18 14.60
N LEU A 129 0.36 1.12 13.66
CA LEU A 129 0.59 2.54 13.95
C LEU A 129 -0.53 3.13 14.81
N LEU A 130 -1.79 2.77 14.56
CA LEU A 130 -2.91 3.21 15.40
C LEU A 130 -2.76 2.74 16.84
N HIS A 131 -2.29 1.51 17.04
CA HIS A 131 -2.04 0.97 18.37
C HIS A 131 -0.80 1.61 19.02
N ASP A 132 0.31 1.73 18.28
CA ASP A 132 1.54 2.40 18.74
C ASP A 132 1.23 3.83 19.20
N ARG A 133 0.40 4.57 18.45
CA ARG A 133 -0.03 5.93 18.78
C ARG A 133 -0.65 6.03 20.19
N LEU A 134 -1.50 5.08 20.58
CA LEU A 134 -2.13 5.10 21.91
C LEU A 134 -1.09 4.97 23.02
N LEU A 135 -0.12 4.07 22.85
CA LEU A 135 0.99 3.92 23.78
C LEU A 135 1.85 5.19 23.84
N LEU A 136 2.16 5.79 22.68
CA LEU A 136 2.99 7.00 22.62
C LEU A 136 2.30 8.19 23.29
N MET A 137 0.98 8.31 23.13
CA MET A 137 0.18 9.34 23.82
C MET A 137 0.22 9.16 25.33
N ARG A 138 0.18 7.92 25.83
CA ARG A 138 0.34 7.65 27.26
C ARG A 138 1.71 8.12 27.75
N GLY A 139 2.80 7.78 27.05
CA GLY A 139 4.13 8.27 27.41
C GLY A 139 4.26 9.80 27.39
N ALA A 140 3.55 10.47 26.47
CA ALA A 140 3.50 11.93 26.41
C ALA A 140 2.71 12.54 27.59
N GLN A 141 1.62 11.90 28.01
CA GLN A 141 0.81 12.33 29.17
C GLN A 141 1.59 12.21 30.49
N GLU A 142 2.46 11.21 30.61
CA GLU A 142 3.37 11.05 31.74
C GLU A 142 4.55 12.05 31.72
N GLY A 143 4.61 12.93 30.71
CA GLY A 143 5.59 14.01 30.62
C GLY A 143 6.97 13.58 30.13
N TRP A 144 7.08 12.46 29.41
CA TRP A 144 8.37 12.04 28.85
C TRP A 144 8.68 12.78 27.56
N ASP A 145 9.73 13.59 27.61
CA ASP A 145 10.13 14.54 26.56
C ASP A 145 10.14 14.02 25.10
N PRO A 146 10.58 12.79 24.75
CA PRO A 146 10.58 12.38 23.35
C PRO A 146 9.19 12.01 22.82
N PHE A 147 8.23 11.69 23.69
CA PHE A 147 6.95 11.10 23.29
C PHE A 147 6.02 12.05 22.53
N PRO A 148 5.89 13.35 22.86
CA PRO A 148 5.11 14.30 22.06
C PRO A 148 5.56 14.35 20.59
N ASP A 149 6.88 14.37 20.34
CA ASP A 149 7.41 14.37 18.98
C ASP A 149 7.18 13.04 18.26
N LEU A 150 7.24 11.91 18.98
CA LEU A 150 6.91 10.59 18.43
C LEU A 150 5.43 10.46 18.06
N VAL A 151 4.52 11.01 18.87
CA VAL A 151 3.08 11.05 18.55
C VAL A 151 2.87 11.83 17.26
N ARG A 152 3.48 13.01 17.12
CA ARG A 152 3.39 13.82 15.89
C ARG A 152 3.95 13.07 14.68
N ALA A 153 5.09 12.40 14.82
CA ALA A 153 5.67 11.61 13.73
C ALA A 153 4.77 10.42 13.34
N CYS A 154 4.14 9.77 14.33
CA CYS A 154 3.17 8.70 14.10
C CYS A 154 1.92 9.20 13.37
N ASP A 155 1.40 10.38 13.73
CA ASP A 155 0.24 11.00 13.09
C ASP A 155 0.50 11.33 11.61
N LEU A 156 1.69 11.88 11.32
CA LEU A 156 2.13 12.14 9.95
C LEU A 156 2.25 10.83 9.15
N ALA A 157 2.87 9.81 9.73
CA ALA A 157 2.99 8.49 9.14
C ALA A 157 1.62 7.86 8.83
N LEU A 158 0.66 7.96 9.76
CA LEU A 158 -0.72 7.49 9.56
C LEU A 158 -1.41 8.20 8.39
N GLY A 159 -1.28 9.54 8.30
CA GLY A 159 -1.88 10.33 7.22
C GLY A 159 -1.36 9.93 5.84
N GLU A 160 -0.04 9.79 5.69
CA GLU A 160 0.57 9.34 4.43
C GLU A 160 0.19 7.90 4.08
N LEU A 161 0.14 7.01 5.08
CA LEU A 161 -0.22 5.61 4.86
C LEU A 161 -1.69 5.47 4.43
N ALA A 162 -2.60 6.25 5.00
CA ALA A 162 -4.00 6.28 4.61
C ALA A 162 -4.18 6.76 3.15
N ALA A 163 -3.45 7.82 2.75
CA ALA A 163 -3.46 8.31 1.38
C ALA A 163 -2.91 7.28 0.38
N LEU A 164 -1.84 6.57 0.77
CA LEU A 164 -1.27 5.49 -0.03
C LEU A 164 -2.27 4.33 -0.18
N LEU A 165 -2.88 3.87 0.92
CA LEU A 165 -3.89 2.81 0.92
C LEU A 165 -5.07 3.14 0.01
N LEU A 166 -5.58 4.38 0.06
CA LEU A 166 -6.66 4.83 -0.81
C LEU A 166 -6.26 4.73 -2.29
N THR A 167 -5.09 5.26 -2.64
CA THR A 167 -4.55 5.21 -4.02
C THR A 167 -4.43 3.77 -4.52
N LEU A 168 -4.00 2.87 -3.64
CA LEU A 168 -3.86 1.46 -3.98
C LEU A 168 -5.25 0.81 -4.16
N GLN A 169 -6.20 1.05 -3.26
CA GLN A 169 -7.55 0.51 -3.37
C GLN A 169 -8.22 0.90 -4.70
N THR A 170 -8.09 2.15 -5.15
CA THR A 170 -8.64 2.58 -6.46
C THR A 170 -8.04 1.79 -7.62
N LYS A 171 -6.73 1.56 -7.62
CA LYS A 171 -6.05 0.79 -8.68
C LYS A 171 -6.37 -0.71 -8.64
N LYS A 172 -6.65 -1.28 -7.47
CA LYS A 172 -7.12 -2.67 -7.34
C LYS A 172 -8.42 -2.91 -8.11
N HIS A 173 -9.37 -1.97 -8.08
CA HIS A 173 -10.63 -2.09 -8.83
C HIS A 173 -10.39 -2.17 -10.34
N TYR A 174 -9.54 -1.28 -10.87
CA TYR A 174 -9.12 -1.32 -12.27
C TYR A 174 -8.51 -2.67 -12.68
N LEU A 175 -7.65 -3.25 -11.83
CA LEU A 175 -7.00 -4.54 -12.10
C LEU A 175 -7.94 -5.74 -12.04
N LYS A 176 -9.02 -5.65 -11.25
CA LYS A 176 -10.07 -6.68 -11.21
C LYS A 176 -10.98 -6.65 -12.44
N GLY A 177 -10.94 -5.58 -13.23
CA GLY A 177 -11.91 -5.35 -14.30
C GLY A 177 -13.27 -4.89 -13.79
N ASP A 178 -13.36 -4.48 -12.52
CA ASP A 178 -14.51 -3.76 -11.99
C ASP A 178 -14.43 -2.35 -12.59
N VAL A 179 -15.14 -2.12 -13.70
CA VAL A 179 -15.46 -0.76 -14.13
C VAL A 179 -16.19 -0.15 -12.94
N LEU A 180 -15.65 0.94 -12.37
CA LEU A 180 -16.45 1.82 -11.55
C LEU A 180 -17.55 2.32 -12.49
N ASP A 181 -18.73 1.69 -12.42
CA ASP A 181 -19.93 2.24 -13.02
C ASP A 181 -20.17 3.58 -12.33
N ASP A 182 -19.62 4.63 -12.93
CA ASP A 182 -20.03 5.99 -12.70
C ASP A 182 -21.50 6.07 -13.14
N HIS A 183 -22.40 5.75 -12.20
CA HIS A 183 -23.78 6.18 -12.25
C HIS A 183 -23.85 7.70 -12.04
N THR A 184 -23.21 8.48 -12.92
CA THR A 184 -23.68 9.82 -13.27
C THR A 184 -24.55 9.69 -14.51
N GLY A 185 -25.64 8.94 -14.37
CA GLY A 185 -26.74 8.92 -15.32
C GLY A 185 -27.49 10.25 -15.23
N SER A 186 -27.07 11.21 -16.05
CA SER A 186 -27.94 12.02 -16.91
C SER A 186 -29.38 12.20 -16.42
N CYS A 187 -29.63 13.13 -15.50
CA CYS A 187 -30.91 13.83 -15.44
C CYS A 187 -30.87 14.97 -16.45
N ALA A 188 -31.21 14.66 -17.70
CA ALA A 188 -31.60 15.63 -18.69
C ALA A 188 -33.03 15.34 -19.17
N SER A 189 -33.83 16.41 -19.18
CA SER A 189 -35.19 16.58 -19.72
C SER A 189 -36.34 16.20 -18.76
N PRO A 190 -37.40 17.02 -18.73
CA PRO A 190 -38.10 17.60 -19.88
C PRO A 190 -37.53 18.90 -20.41
#